data_AF-A0A0F7UH86-F1
#
_entry.id   AF-A0A0F7UH86-F1
#
_cell.length_a   1.000
_cell.length_b   1.000
_cell.length_c   1.000
_cell.angle_alpha   90.00
_cell.angle_beta   90.00
_cell.angle_gamma   90.00
#
_symmetry.space_group_name_H-M   'P 1'
#
loop_
_entity.id
_entity.type
_entity.pdbx_description
1 polymer ?
#
loop_
_entity_poly.entity_id
_entity_poly.type
_entity_poly.pdbx_seq_one_letter_code
_entity_poly.pdbx_strand_id
1 'polypeptide(L)'
;MSALSLFRFIFAAFFLAPRGCRAEVGEGGEMESMLFCTVCTVVVGSLNEDLKYLLDANKYWRQADLDQRLALACGHPQISKGEMKAGCGRFMMEHYRTLKHELYRRYTPGYEEHEELLAVRDFCETLKACRPQQLTLHEHYARAAQRMVGEYEDKQSPYLAYQHKKMKERLLM
;
A
#
# COMPACT_ATOMS: atom_id res chain seq x y z
N MET A 1 59.74 7.35 -43.87
CA MET A 1 58.85 6.36 -43.23
C MET A 1 58.92 6.60 -41.73
N SER A 2 57.78 6.42 -41.03
CA SER A 2 57.57 6.55 -39.57
C SER A 2 57.33 7.99 -39.10
N ALA A 3 56.11 8.50 -38.97
CA ALA A 3 54.92 8.07 -38.22
C ALA A 3 55.06 8.26 -36.70
N LEU A 4 53.99 8.82 -36.10
CA LEU A 4 53.69 8.99 -34.66
C LEU A 4 54.09 10.32 -34.01
N SER A 5 53.52 11.39 -34.57
CA SER A 5 53.00 12.50 -33.76
C SER A 5 51.57 12.14 -33.31
N LEU A 6 51.13 12.69 -32.17
CA LEU A 6 49.75 12.66 -31.63
C LEU A 6 49.36 11.43 -30.77
N PHE A 7 49.91 11.37 -29.56
CA PHE A 7 49.22 10.75 -28.40
C PHE A 7 48.92 11.83 -27.36
N ARG A 8 47.99 12.72 -27.72
CA ARG A 8 47.24 13.56 -26.80
C ARG A 8 45.78 13.30 -27.11
N PHE A 9 45.12 12.47 -26.33
CA PHE A 9 43.76 12.73 -25.86
C PHE A 9 43.54 11.88 -24.63
N ILE A 10 43.63 12.58 -23.51
CA ILE A 10 43.39 12.10 -22.16
C ILE A 10 41.97 11.55 -22.10
N PHE A 11 41.88 10.30 -21.66
CA PHE A 11 40.69 9.66 -21.13
C PHE A 11 39.99 10.61 -20.14
N ALA A 12 38.91 11.24 -20.59
CA ALA A 12 37.88 11.80 -19.72
C ALA A 12 36.54 11.34 -20.28
N ALA A 13 36.35 10.01 -20.27
CA ALA A 13 35.04 9.41 -20.39
C ALA A 13 34.24 9.85 -19.16
N PHE A 14 33.46 10.91 -19.38
CA PHE A 14 32.37 11.36 -18.57
C PHE A 14 31.42 10.18 -18.35
N PHE A 15 31.67 9.37 -17.31
CA PHE A 15 30.70 8.42 -16.78
C PHE A 15 29.60 9.23 -16.09
N LEU A 16 28.76 9.87 -16.91
CA LEU A 16 27.37 10.14 -16.55
C LEU A 16 26.71 8.77 -16.47
N ALA A 17 26.80 8.13 -15.31
CA ALA A 17 25.93 7.02 -14.98
C ALA A 17 24.49 7.56 -15.07
N PRO A 18 23.64 7.08 -16.00
CA PRO A 18 22.23 7.36 -15.88
C PRO A 18 21.81 6.71 -14.56
N ARG A 19 21.32 7.54 -13.63
CA ARG A 19 20.56 7.08 -12.48
C ARG A 19 19.51 6.13 -13.02
N GLY A 20 19.65 4.85 -12.70
CA GLY A 20 18.63 3.85 -12.94
C GLY A 20 17.40 4.21 -12.13
N CYS A 21 16.55 5.10 -12.65
CA CYS A 21 15.12 5.02 -12.39
C CYS A 21 14.65 3.78 -13.16
N ARG A 22 14.82 2.60 -12.55
CA ARG A 22 14.18 1.38 -13.01
C ARG A 22 12.71 1.48 -12.58
N ALA A 23 11.96 2.32 -13.27
CA ALA A 23 10.52 2.35 -13.22
C ALA A 23 10.01 1.33 -14.23
N GLU A 24 10.06 0.04 -13.88
CA GLU A 24 9.24 -0.95 -14.58
C GLU A 24 7.91 -1.03 -13.83
N VAL A 25 7.05 -0.06 -14.15
CA VAL A 25 5.61 -0.15 -13.92
C VAL A 25 5.08 -0.88 -15.15
N GLY A 26 4.56 -2.09 -14.97
CA GLY A 26 3.84 -2.79 -16.04
C GLY A 26 2.72 -1.91 -16.59
N GLU A 27 2.43 -2.04 -17.88
CA GLU A 27 1.45 -1.25 -18.62
C GLU A 27 0.07 -1.26 -17.94
N GLY A 28 -0.16 -0.27 -17.07
CA GLY A 28 -1.40 0.01 -16.37
C GLY A 28 -1.37 1.47 -15.94
N GLY A 29 -2.48 2.18 -16.09
CA GLY A 29 -2.54 3.61 -15.76
C GLY A 29 -2.20 3.89 -14.29
N GLU A 30 -1.83 5.13 -13.96
CA GLU A 30 -1.53 5.56 -12.58
C GLU A 30 -2.62 5.13 -11.58
N MET A 31 -3.88 5.24 -12.00
CA MET A 31 -5.05 4.80 -11.24
C MET A 31 -5.06 3.28 -10.99
N GLU A 32 -4.68 2.45 -11.95
CA GLU A 32 -4.62 1.00 -11.76
C GLU A 32 -3.55 0.63 -10.73
N SER A 33 -2.37 1.24 -10.81
CA SER A 33 -1.31 1.02 -9.81
C SER A 33 -1.76 1.43 -8.40
N MET A 34 -2.55 2.49 -8.28
CA MET A 34 -3.13 2.94 -7.01
C MET A 34 -4.15 1.94 -6.47
N LEU A 35 -5.03 1.44 -7.33
CA LEU A 35 -6.00 0.42 -6.96
C LEU A 35 -5.30 -0.87 -6.52
N PHE A 36 -4.26 -1.30 -7.23
CA PHE A 36 -3.51 -2.51 -6.89
C PHE A 36 -2.80 -2.39 -5.53
N CYS A 37 -2.17 -1.25 -5.26
CA CYS A 37 -1.55 -0.97 -3.95
C CYS A 37 -2.60 -0.93 -2.82
N THR A 38 -3.76 -0.32 -3.09
CA THR A 38 -4.86 -0.26 -2.12
C THR A 38 -5.40 -1.66 -1.80
N VAL A 39 -5.64 -2.46 -2.84
CA VAL A 39 -6.09 -3.84 -2.73
C VAL A 39 -5.10 -4.66 -1.90
N CYS A 40 -3.80 -4.59 -2.22
CA CYS A 40 -2.79 -5.34 -1.48
C CYS A 40 -2.81 -4.96 0.00
N THR A 41 -2.80 -3.66 0.30
CA THR A 41 -2.77 -3.16 1.67
C THR A 41 -3.99 -3.62 2.47
N VAL A 42 -5.18 -3.58 1.86
CA VAL A 42 -6.43 -4.01 2.51
C VAL A 42 -6.47 -5.53 2.70
N VAL A 43 -6.13 -6.31 1.68
CA VAL A 43 -6.14 -7.78 1.74
C VAL A 43 -5.12 -8.29 2.75
N VAL A 44 -3.87 -7.84 2.62
CA VAL A 44 -2.78 -8.26 3.50
C VAL A 44 -3.04 -7.77 4.92
N GLY A 45 -3.51 -6.53 5.10
CA GLY A 45 -3.90 -6.02 6.41
C GLY A 45 -4.97 -6.87 7.09
N SER A 46 -6.07 -7.19 6.40
CA SER A 46 -7.12 -8.05 6.95
C SER A 46 -6.61 -9.45 7.29
N LEU A 47 -5.78 -10.06 6.43
CA LEU A 47 -5.24 -11.40 6.69
C LEU A 47 -4.27 -11.39 7.88
N ASN A 48 -3.55 -10.29 8.07
CA ASN A 48 -2.63 -10.11 9.18
C ASN A 48 -3.37 -9.94 10.53
N GLU A 49 -4.53 -9.28 10.53
CA GLU A 49 -5.42 -9.22 11.69
C GLU A 49 -5.93 -10.61 12.09
N ASP A 50 -6.33 -11.43 11.11
CA ASP A 50 -6.75 -12.81 11.40
C ASP A 50 -5.60 -13.67 11.92
N LEU A 51 -4.42 -13.53 11.31
CA LEU A 51 -3.21 -14.21 11.75
C LEU A 51 -2.89 -13.84 13.19
N LYS A 52 -2.92 -12.54 13.52
CA LYS A 52 -2.73 -12.07 14.89
C LYS A 52 -3.72 -12.71 15.85
N TYR A 53 -5.01 -12.74 15.51
CA TYR A 53 -6.03 -13.37 16.35
C TYR A 53 -5.76 -14.86 16.57
N LEU A 54 -5.33 -15.58 15.53
CA LEU A 54 -4.99 -16.99 15.64
C LEU A 54 -3.80 -17.23 16.56
N LEU A 55 -2.72 -16.45 16.38
CA LEU A 55 -1.54 -16.52 17.23
C LEU A 55 -1.88 -16.21 18.70
N ASP A 56 -2.59 -15.10 18.95
CA ASP A 56 -3.03 -14.70 20.30
C ASP A 56 -3.92 -15.77 20.95
N ALA A 57 -4.72 -16.49 20.15
CA ALA A 57 -5.58 -17.58 20.62
C ALA A 57 -4.91 -18.96 20.66
N ASN A 58 -3.62 -19.05 20.32
CA ASN A 58 -2.85 -20.28 20.14
C ASN A 58 -3.58 -21.30 19.23
N LYS A 59 -4.10 -20.79 18.11
CA LYS A 59 -4.80 -21.53 17.07
C LYS A 59 -4.05 -21.38 15.75
N TYR A 60 -4.36 -22.27 14.81
CA TYR A 60 -3.83 -22.22 13.45
C TYR A 60 -4.94 -22.50 12.45
N TRP A 61 -4.78 -21.99 11.23
CA TRP A 61 -5.64 -22.40 10.14
C TRP A 61 -5.31 -23.83 9.73
N ARG A 62 -6.35 -24.64 9.50
CA ARG A 62 -6.16 -25.79 8.63
C ARG A 62 -5.96 -25.28 7.21
N GLN A 63 -5.27 -26.05 6.37
CA GLN A 63 -5.01 -25.67 4.97
C GLN A 63 -6.29 -25.27 4.21
N ALA A 64 -7.39 -26.00 4.42
CA ALA A 64 -8.68 -25.68 3.82
C ALA A 64 -9.27 -24.35 4.33
N ASP A 65 -9.11 -24.04 5.62
CA ASP A 65 -9.60 -22.80 6.22
C ASP A 65 -8.81 -21.59 5.68
N LEU A 66 -7.48 -21.73 5.49
CA LEU A 66 -6.63 -20.73 4.85
C LEU A 66 -7.03 -20.50 3.39
N ASP A 67 -7.24 -21.57 2.62
CA ASP A 67 -7.68 -21.47 1.23
C ASP A 67 -9.04 -20.76 1.12
N GLN A 68 -9.98 -21.10 2.00
CA GLN A 68 -11.28 -20.43 2.06
C GLN A 68 -11.12 -18.96 2.44
N ARG A 69 -10.24 -18.63 3.40
CA ARG A 69 -10.02 -17.24 3.82
C ARG A 69 -9.44 -16.40 2.69
N LEU A 70 -8.46 -16.92 1.95
CA LEU A 70 -7.88 -16.26 0.78
C LEU A 70 -8.93 -16.08 -0.34
N ALA A 71 -9.78 -17.08 -0.59
CA ALA A 71 -10.85 -16.98 -1.58
C ALA A 71 -11.87 -15.87 -1.25
N LEU A 72 -12.09 -15.59 0.04
CA LEU A 72 -13.00 -14.55 0.52
C LEU A 72 -12.32 -13.19 0.70
N ALA A 73 -11.01 -13.07 0.55
CA ALA A 73 -10.26 -11.85 0.85
C ALA A 73 -10.76 -10.63 0.05
N CYS A 74 -11.12 -10.83 -1.22
CA CYS A 74 -11.68 -9.74 -2.04
C CYS A 74 -13.08 -9.30 -1.60
N GLY A 75 -13.73 -10.00 -0.68
CA GLY A 75 -15.03 -9.65 -0.09
C GLY A 75 -14.95 -8.60 1.01
N HIS A 76 -13.76 -8.11 1.35
CA HIS A 76 -13.56 -7.12 2.40
C HIS A 76 -14.36 -5.82 2.13
N PRO A 77 -15.03 -5.21 3.12
CA PRO A 77 -15.89 -4.03 2.92
C PRO A 77 -15.19 -2.81 2.33
N GLN A 78 -13.88 -2.66 2.57
CA GLN A 78 -13.07 -1.57 2.00
C GLN A 78 -12.68 -1.80 0.52
N ILE A 79 -12.99 -2.96 -0.04
CA ILE A 79 -12.84 -3.25 -1.47
C ILE A 79 -14.18 -2.94 -2.13
N SER A 80 -14.24 -1.78 -2.79
CA SER A 80 -15.44 -1.35 -3.50
C SER A 80 -15.74 -2.26 -4.71
N LYS A 81 -17.00 -2.24 -5.16
CA LYS A 81 -17.42 -2.95 -6.38
C LYS A 81 -16.80 -2.29 -7.64
N GLY A 82 -16.93 -2.95 -8.79
CA GLY A 82 -16.41 -2.44 -10.06
C GLY A 82 -14.90 -2.66 -10.20
N GLU A 83 -14.16 -1.65 -10.64
CA GLU A 83 -12.73 -1.76 -10.96
C GLU A 83 -11.86 -2.22 -9.78
N MET A 84 -12.15 -1.78 -8.56
CA MET A 84 -11.38 -2.20 -7.39
C MET A 84 -11.57 -3.69 -7.08
N LYS A 85 -12.80 -4.22 -7.24
CA LYS A 85 -13.09 -5.65 -7.10
C LYS A 85 -12.42 -6.46 -8.20
N ALA A 86 -12.42 -5.97 -9.45
CA ALA A 86 -11.73 -6.61 -10.57
C ALA A 86 -10.21 -6.62 -10.35
N GLY A 87 -9.64 -5.50 -9.89
CA GLY A 87 -8.24 -5.39 -9.48
C GLY A 87 -7.88 -6.35 -8.35
N CYS A 88 -8.77 -6.54 -7.37
CA CYS A 88 -8.59 -7.56 -6.34
C CYS A 88 -8.58 -8.99 -6.90
N GLY A 89 -9.49 -9.29 -7.82
CA GLY A 89 -9.47 -10.58 -8.53
C GLY A 89 -8.13 -10.84 -9.22
N ARG A 90 -7.60 -9.83 -9.94
CA ARG A 90 -6.27 -9.92 -10.58
C ARG A 90 -5.14 -10.11 -9.56
N PHE A 91 -5.12 -9.30 -8.51
CA PHE A 91 -4.15 -9.40 -7.43
C PHE A 91 -4.13 -10.79 -6.79
N MET A 92 -5.31 -11.34 -6.48
CA MET A 92 -5.40 -12.69 -5.92
C MET A 92 -4.93 -13.74 -6.92
N MET A 93 -5.31 -13.67 -8.20
CA MET A 93 -4.82 -14.62 -9.21
C MET A 93 -3.29 -14.62 -9.32
N GLU A 94 -2.66 -13.45 -9.21
CA GLU A 94 -1.21 -13.30 -9.31
C GLU A 94 -0.46 -13.74 -8.05
N HIS A 95 -0.97 -13.38 -6.87
CA HIS A 95 -0.23 -13.51 -5.61
C HIS A 95 -0.79 -14.56 -4.64
N TYR A 96 -1.86 -15.29 -4.99
CA TYR A 96 -2.49 -16.29 -4.11
C TYR A 96 -1.48 -17.25 -3.47
N ARG A 97 -0.60 -17.84 -4.28
CA ARG A 97 0.36 -18.86 -3.83
C ARG A 97 1.39 -18.26 -2.87
N THR A 98 1.89 -17.07 -3.18
CA THR A 98 2.84 -16.35 -2.33
C THR A 98 2.20 -15.99 -1.00
N LEU A 99 0.99 -15.42 -1.01
CA LEU A 99 0.24 -15.11 0.21
C LEU A 99 0.00 -16.35 1.07
N LYS A 100 -0.43 -17.45 0.44
CA LYS A 100 -0.66 -18.73 1.14
C LYS A 100 0.63 -19.22 1.82
N HIS A 101 1.74 -19.19 1.10
CA HIS A 101 3.03 -19.64 1.61
C HIS A 101 3.52 -18.78 2.78
N GLU A 102 3.47 -17.46 2.62
CA GLU A 102 3.93 -16.51 3.63
C GLU A 102 3.09 -16.55 4.91
N LEU A 103 1.77 -16.72 4.79
CA LEU A 103 0.90 -16.91 5.95
C LEU A 103 1.17 -18.27 6.62
N TYR A 104 1.33 -19.34 5.84
CA TYR A 104 1.61 -20.68 6.36
C TYR A 104 2.85 -20.71 7.25
N ARG A 105 3.94 -20.09 6.81
CA ARG A 105 5.20 -20.02 7.58
C ARG A 105 5.01 -19.31 8.92
N ARG A 106 4.16 -18.28 8.97
CA ARG A 106 3.98 -17.46 10.17
C ARG A 106 3.14 -18.12 11.26
N TYR A 107 2.17 -18.96 10.92
CA TYR A 107 1.40 -19.69 11.95
C TYR A 107 1.90 -21.10 12.22
N THR A 108 2.88 -21.62 11.47
CA THR A 108 3.37 -22.99 11.63
C THR A 108 4.64 -23.03 12.49
N PRO A 109 4.64 -23.76 13.62
CA PRO A 109 5.84 -23.94 14.43
C PRO A 109 7.01 -24.54 13.65
N GLY A 110 8.22 -24.03 13.89
CA GLY A 110 9.45 -24.54 13.28
C GLY A 110 9.94 -23.75 12.06
N TYR A 111 9.17 -22.78 11.58
CA TYR A 111 9.67 -21.75 10.67
C TYR A 111 10.27 -20.57 11.46
N GLU A 112 11.24 -19.89 10.87
CA GLU A 112 11.87 -18.70 11.45
C GLU A 112 10.86 -17.57 11.64
N GLU A 113 9.95 -17.41 10.68
CA GLU A 113 8.92 -16.37 10.69
C GLU A 113 7.72 -16.70 11.61
N HIS A 114 7.79 -17.80 12.37
CA HIS A 114 6.68 -18.19 13.22
C HIS A 114 6.38 -17.10 14.26
N GLU A 115 5.10 -16.76 14.41
CA GLU A 115 4.59 -15.69 15.28
C GLU A 115 4.93 -14.25 14.82
N GLU A 116 5.57 -14.09 13.65
CA GLU A 116 5.84 -12.77 13.09
C GLU A 116 4.67 -12.27 12.23
N LEU A 117 4.23 -11.04 12.46
CA LEU A 117 3.23 -10.38 11.61
C LEU A 117 3.87 -9.79 10.36
N LEU A 118 3.09 -9.70 9.28
CA LEU A 118 3.52 -9.05 8.05
C LEU A 118 3.60 -7.53 8.24
N ALA A 119 4.74 -6.94 7.92
CA ALA A 119 4.84 -5.51 7.67
C ALA A 119 4.11 -5.19 6.35
N VAL A 120 2.80 -4.90 6.45
CA VAL A 120 1.87 -4.83 5.30
C VAL A 120 2.42 -4.01 4.14
N ARG A 121 2.99 -2.84 4.44
CA ARG A 121 3.53 -1.93 3.44
C ARG A 121 4.71 -2.54 2.69
N ASP A 122 5.73 -2.97 3.44
CA ASP A 122 6.97 -3.53 2.91
C ASP A 122 6.70 -4.81 2.12
N PHE A 123 5.73 -5.60 2.60
CA PHE A 123 5.27 -6.80 1.91
C PHE A 123 4.61 -6.45 0.57
N CYS A 124 3.70 -5.46 0.55
CA CYS A 124 3.07 -5.01 -0.69
C CYS A 124 4.04 -4.36 -1.68
N GLU A 125 5.11 -3.72 -1.20
CA GLU A 125 6.20 -3.22 -2.04
C GLU A 125 7.06 -4.38 -2.60
N THR A 126 7.30 -5.43 -1.80
CA THR A 126 7.99 -6.65 -2.22
C THR A 126 7.23 -7.39 -3.32
N LEU A 127 5.90 -7.44 -3.21
CA LEU A 127 5.01 -7.98 -4.25
C LEU A 127 4.93 -7.09 -5.50
N LYS A 128 5.57 -5.92 -5.49
CA LYS A 128 5.46 -4.87 -6.52
C LYS A 128 4.03 -4.35 -6.71
N ALA A 129 3.14 -4.60 -5.75
CA ALA A 129 1.78 -4.07 -5.77
C ALA A 129 1.73 -2.59 -5.36
N CYS A 130 2.68 -2.17 -4.52
CA CYS A 130 2.89 -0.78 -4.16
C CYS A 130 4.25 -0.29 -4.65
N ARG A 131 4.31 0.94 -5.16
CA ARG A 131 5.58 1.65 -5.32
C ARG A 131 6.01 2.26 -3.97
N PRO A 132 7.31 2.49 -3.75
CA PRO A 132 7.80 3.20 -2.56
C PRO A 132 7.07 4.54 -2.39
N GLN A 133 6.56 4.80 -1.19
CA GLN A 133 5.85 6.04 -0.82
C GLN A 133 4.56 6.34 -1.60
N GLN A 134 4.09 5.42 -2.45
CA GLN A 134 2.82 5.57 -3.16
C GLN A 134 1.64 5.56 -2.19
N LEU A 135 0.74 6.51 -2.31
CA LEU A 135 -0.47 6.50 -1.48
C LEU A 135 -1.50 5.53 -2.04
N THR A 136 -2.21 4.88 -1.13
CA THR A 136 -3.43 4.15 -1.42
C THR A 136 -4.57 5.13 -1.73
N LEU A 137 -5.62 4.63 -2.37
CA LEU A 137 -6.82 5.40 -2.70
C LEU A 137 -7.45 6.00 -1.43
N HIS A 138 -7.50 5.22 -0.34
CA HIS A 138 -8.03 5.67 0.94
C HIS A 138 -7.21 6.81 1.55
N GLU A 139 -5.87 6.75 1.44
CA GLU A 139 -4.99 7.82 1.90
C GLU A 139 -5.13 9.09 1.06
N HIS A 140 -5.36 8.96 -0.25
CA HIS A 140 -5.69 10.09 -1.10
C HIS A 140 -6.99 10.77 -0.66
N TYR A 141 -8.04 10.00 -0.38
CA TYR A 141 -9.30 10.54 0.14
C TYR A 141 -9.14 11.18 1.52
N ALA A 142 -8.40 10.54 2.43
CA ALA A 142 -8.15 11.07 3.77
C ALA A 142 -7.39 12.40 3.71
N ARG A 143 -6.33 12.50 2.89
CA ARG A 143 -5.59 13.76 2.70
C ARG A 143 -6.44 14.85 2.07
N ALA A 144 -7.29 14.50 1.10
CA ALA A 144 -8.22 15.46 0.49
C ALA A 144 -9.25 15.97 1.51
N ALA A 145 -9.82 15.07 2.32
CA ALA A 145 -10.75 15.43 3.39
C ALA A 145 -10.10 16.36 4.42
N GLN A 146 -8.89 16.03 4.88
CA GLN A 146 -8.13 16.87 5.81
C GLN A 146 -7.86 18.26 5.24
N ARG A 147 -7.50 18.36 3.95
CA ARG A 147 -7.32 19.67 3.29
C ARG A 147 -8.60 20.48 3.22
N MET A 148 -9.72 19.84 2.90
CA MET A 148 -11.03 20.52 2.87
C MET A 148 -11.45 21.01 4.26
N VAL A 149 -11.21 20.22 5.31
CA VAL A 149 -11.46 20.63 6.71
C VAL A 149 -10.53 21.76 7.12
N GLY A 150 -9.22 21.65 6.86
CA GLY A 150 -8.26 22.71 7.15
C GLY A 150 -8.57 24.01 6.42
N GLU A 151 -8.95 23.94 5.14
CA GLU A 151 -9.43 25.11 4.40
C GLU A 151 -10.71 25.70 4.99
N TYR A 152 -11.62 24.88 5.52
CA TYR A 152 -12.83 25.37 6.18
C TYR A 152 -12.53 26.04 7.52
N GLU A 153 -11.61 25.48 8.30
CA GLU A 153 -11.12 26.05 9.57
C GLU A 153 -10.34 27.36 9.34
N ASP A 154 -9.45 27.38 8.35
CA ASP A 154 -8.65 28.56 7.97
C ASP A 154 -9.50 29.66 7.34
N LYS A 155 -10.51 29.29 6.53
CA LYS A 155 -11.48 30.24 5.95
C LYS A 155 -12.59 30.58 6.94
N GLN A 156 -12.33 30.51 8.25
CA GLN A 156 -13.19 30.90 9.37
C GLN A 156 -14.14 32.03 8.96
N SER A 157 -15.32 31.66 8.44
CA SER A 157 -16.23 32.66 7.91
C SER A 157 -16.64 33.51 9.09
N PRO A 158 -16.57 34.85 9.01
CA PRO A 158 -17.02 35.73 10.09
C PRO A 158 -18.42 35.35 10.59
N TYR A 159 -19.24 34.77 9.70
CA TYR A 159 -20.55 34.21 10.01
C TYR A 159 -20.53 32.99 10.96
N LEU A 160 -19.63 32.01 10.74
CA LEU A 160 -19.53 30.81 11.57
C LEU A 160 -18.94 31.13 12.95
N ALA A 161 -17.95 32.01 13.00
CA ALA A 161 -17.42 32.54 14.27
C ALA A 161 -18.50 33.31 15.06
N TYR A 162 -19.32 34.12 14.37
CA TYR A 162 -20.46 34.81 14.98
C TYR A 162 -21.52 33.84 15.51
N GLN A 163 -21.89 32.80 14.75
CA GLN A 163 -22.86 31.79 15.18
C GLN A 163 -22.38 31.03 16.42
N HIS A 164 -21.11 30.62 16.45
CA HIS A 164 -20.54 29.92 17.61
C HIS A 164 -20.53 30.81 18.85
N LYS A 165 -20.19 32.11 18.71
CA LYS A 165 -20.26 33.09 19.81
C LYS A 165 -21.69 33.25 20.34
N LYS A 166 -22.68 33.44 19.46
CA LYS A 166 -24.10 33.56 19.82
C LYS A 166 -24.65 32.30 20.50
N MET A 167 -24.25 31.11 20.05
CA MET A 167 -24.65 29.84 20.66
C MET A 167 -24.09 29.72 22.09
N LYS A 168 -22.81 30.06 22.29
CA LYS A 168 -22.16 30.02 23.59
C LYS A 168 -22.78 31.00 24.60
N GLU A 169 -23.15 32.21 24.15
CA GLU A 169 -23.88 33.19 24.98
C GLU A 169 -25.27 32.67 25.41
N ARG A 170 -25.95 31.88 24.58
CA ARG A 170 -27.28 31.32 24.88
C ARG A 170 -27.25 30.10 25.81
N LEU A 171 -26.15 29.36 25.84
CA LEU A 171 -25.99 28.17 26.69
C LEU A 171 -25.47 28.50 28.09
N LEU A 172 -24.95 29.71 28.29
CA LEU A 172 -24.43 30.21 29.57
C LEU A 172 -25.41 31.17 30.26
N MET A 173 -26.63 31.30 29.73
CA MET A 173 -27.78 31.95 30.36
C MET A 173 -28.80 30.88 30.74
#